data_AF-A0AAD5DNK8-F1
#
_entry.id   AF-A0AAD5DNK8-F1
#
_cell.length_a   1.000
_cell.length_b   1.000
_cell.length_c   1.000
_cell.angle_alpha   90.00
_cell.angle_beta   90.00
_cell.angle_gamma   90.00
#
_symmetry.space_group_name_H-M   'P 1'
#
loop_
_entity.id
_entity.type
_entity.pdbx_description
1 polymer ?
#
loop_
_entity_poly.entity_id
_entity_poly.type
_entity_poly.pdbx_seq_one_letter_code
_entity_poly.pdbx_strand_id
1 'polypeptide(L)'
;MPTSVAVRQDAKSLGINQEIVVLASVAFSTFSLAVNFWGGVETEKKRAEIQLELEREKAQQTQLAEIRRVIGRYRGPLLESAIDLEQPLWHLVAEGQGRELGRDDGTARASETVRYFLFSLAQAGNFQGSDTLQTMLEGVRFVLCSSNEGLERWYNQGSTRPHPGARNRQPREAIIAAARKAQHSDGSSSSAAARPELLRISRGTQRAIGSLMITTPQGAERHYTTSYADFCLRLESEPAFAAWFKQIEADVRELMTGQPWAGERPFEGFVAGRWTRVLLLQQLLVEVFDLLDPDLVRLPMARRMRLMPELSEVHWDLFGRGRQENPLEGLRDLLLSVTVDEGDPSQPGDAAGAAGTAGAAPHGNGSGGGKAQGHLAQQSVLSSSGSFSDERP
;
A
#
# COMPACT_ATOMS: atom_id res chain seq x y z
N MET A 1 43.90 14.42 80.28
CA MET A 1 43.81 15.88 80.05
C MET A 1 43.04 16.16 78.78
N PRO A 2 41.80 16.65 78.88
CA PRO A 2 41.17 17.42 77.81
C PRO A 2 40.75 18.80 78.35
N THR A 3 41.31 19.85 77.77
CA THR A 3 40.88 21.23 77.98
C THR A 3 39.59 21.48 77.18
N SER A 4 38.42 21.26 77.80
CA SER A 4 37.15 21.73 77.26
C SER A 4 37.02 23.23 77.58
N VAL A 5 37.30 24.07 76.59
CA VAL A 5 37.08 25.51 76.67
C VAL A 5 35.57 25.76 76.66
N ALA A 6 35.03 26.11 77.83
CA ALA A 6 33.66 26.53 78.03
C ALA A 6 33.49 27.97 77.52
N VAL A 7 33.07 28.13 76.26
CA VAL A 7 32.53 29.39 75.76
C VAL A 7 31.06 29.44 76.16
N ARG A 8 30.78 29.97 77.34
CA ARG A 8 29.44 30.34 77.79
C ARG A 8 29.29 31.84 77.55
N GLN A 9 28.86 32.23 76.36
CA GLN A 9 28.55 33.62 76.04
C GLN A 9 27.20 34.02 76.65
N ASP A 10 27.21 35.12 77.40
CA ASP A 10 26.05 35.83 77.92
C ASP A 10 25.20 36.42 76.80
N ALA A 11 24.19 35.68 76.34
CA ALA A 11 23.21 36.13 75.35
C ALA A 11 22.09 37.00 75.96
N LYS A 12 22.20 37.43 77.23
CA LYS A 12 21.13 38.15 77.94
C LYS A 12 21.08 39.67 77.71
N SER A 13 22.03 40.28 77.00
CA SER A 13 22.09 41.76 76.89
C SER A 13 21.47 42.35 75.61
N LEU A 14 20.81 41.56 74.75
CA LEU A 14 20.29 42.06 73.46
C LEU A 14 18.78 42.36 73.45
N GLY A 15 18.02 42.14 74.53
CA GLY A 15 16.60 42.54 74.61
C GLY A 15 15.68 41.87 73.59
N ILE A 16 16.14 40.80 72.92
CA ILE A 16 15.36 40.04 71.94
C ILE A 16 14.50 39.02 72.71
N ASN A 17 13.19 39.15 72.62
CA ASN A 17 12.24 38.22 73.24
C ASN A 17 12.43 36.81 72.63
N GLN A 18 12.69 35.80 73.48
CA GLN A 18 12.88 34.41 73.06
C GLN A 18 11.71 33.86 72.22
N GLU A 19 10.50 34.35 72.48
CA GLU A 19 9.30 34.00 71.72
C GLU A 19 9.40 34.36 70.24
N ILE A 20 10.04 35.49 69.90
CA ILE A 20 10.22 35.93 68.51
C ILE A 20 11.17 34.98 67.76
N VAL A 21 12.21 34.47 68.45
CA VAL A 21 13.17 33.54 67.85
C VAL A 21 12.52 32.19 67.55
N VAL A 22 11.66 31.69 68.44
CA VAL A 22 10.90 30.45 68.23
C VAL A 22 9.90 30.61 67.07
N LEU A 23 9.19 31.73 67.01
CA LEU A 23 8.25 32.01 65.92
C LEU A 23 8.95 32.12 64.56
N ALA A 24 10.11 32.78 64.51
CA ALA A 24 10.92 32.90 63.30
C ALA A 24 11.46 31.54 62.82
N SER A 25 11.89 30.67 63.73
CA SER A 25 12.41 29.35 63.37
C SER A 25 11.31 28.39 62.90
N VAL A 26 10.12 28.43 63.52
CA VAL A 26 8.95 27.70 63.02
C VAL A 26 8.56 28.19 61.62
N ALA A 27 8.47 29.51 61.42
CA ALA A 27 8.15 30.09 60.11
C ALA A 27 9.18 29.71 59.03
N PHE A 28 10.47 29.69 59.36
CA PHE A 28 11.51 29.28 58.42
C PHE A 28 11.44 27.79 58.07
N SER A 29 11.15 26.93 59.06
CA SER A 29 11.01 25.48 58.84
C SER A 29 9.79 25.14 57.97
N THR A 30 8.65 25.80 58.18
CA THR A 30 7.44 25.58 57.36
C THR A 30 7.62 26.14 55.95
N PHE A 31 8.28 27.29 55.81
CA PHE A 31 8.63 27.85 54.50
C PHE A 31 9.57 26.91 53.73
N SER A 32 10.59 26.35 54.38
CA SER A 32 11.51 25.39 53.76
C SER A 32 10.80 24.12 53.29
N LEU A 33 9.86 23.58 54.07
CA LEU A 33 9.03 22.45 53.67
C LEU A 33 8.13 22.79 52.47
N ALA A 34 7.52 23.98 52.45
CA ALA A 34 6.68 24.41 51.34
C ALA A 34 7.45 24.57 50.03
N VAL A 35 8.67 25.15 50.08
CA VAL A 35 9.55 25.27 48.91
C VAL A 35 9.99 23.90 48.40
N ASN A 36 10.36 22.98 49.31
CA ASN A 36 10.73 21.61 48.93
C ASN A 36 9.56 20.83 48.32
N PHE A 37 8.35 20.98 48.88
CA PHE A 37 7.15 20.35 48.35
C PHE A 37 6.79 20.87 46.97
N TRP A 38 6.82 22.20 46.78
CA TRP A 38 6.56 22.82 45.47
C TRP A 38 7.59 22.40 44.41
N GLY A 39 8.87 22.37 44.79
CA GLY A 39 9.94 21.86 43.92
C GLY A 39 9.72 20.40 43.53
N GLY A 40 9.28 19.55 44.48
CA GLY A 40 8.93 18.15 44.22
C GLY A 40 7.84 18.01 43.16
N VAL A 41 6.68 18.67 43.37
CA VAL A 41 5.53 18.59 42.46
C VAL A 41 5.88 19.07 41.05
N GLU A 42 6.62 20.17 40.92
CA GLU A 42 7.02 20.69 39.61
C GLU A 42 8.00 19.73 38.90
N THR A 43 8.90 19.09 39.64
CA THR A 43 9.82 18.09 39.06
C THR A 43 9.11 16.80 38.66
N GLU A 44 8.09 16.37 39.40
CA GLU A 44 7.27 15.21 39.06
C GLU A 44 6.45 15.46 37.79
N LYS A 45 5.84 16.65 37.68
CA LYS A 45 5.10 17.05 36.47
C LYS A 45 5.99 17.04 35.24
N LYS A 46 7.18 17.64 35.31
CA LYS A 46 8.15 17.63 34.20
C LYS A 46 8.65 16.23 33.86
N ARG A 47 8.86 15.36 34.86
CA ARG A 47 9.23 13.96 34.62
C ARG A 47 8.13 13.19 33.91
N ALA A 48 6.87 13.40 34.28
CA ALA A 48 5.72 12.77 33.62
C ALA A 48 5.57 13.23 32.16
N GLU A 49 5.75 14.53 31.90
CA GLU A 49 5.70 15.08 30.54
C GLU A 49 6.82 14.52 29.65
N ILE A 50 8.07 14.52 30.14
CA ILE A 50 9.22 13.94 29.41
C ILE A 50 9.04 12.43 29.18
N GLN A 51 8.47 11.69 30.14
CA GLN A 51 8.17 10.27 29.96
C GLN A 51 7.13 10.05 28.85
N LEU A 52 6.08 10.87 28.81
CA LEU A 52 5.04 10.78 27.81
C LEU A 52 5.59 11.11 26.40
N GLU A 53 6.41 12.14 26.27
CA GLU A 53 7.10 12.45 25.00
C GLU A 53 8.00 11.30 24.55
N LEU A 54 8.78 10.73 25.46
CA LEU A 54 9.66 9.59 25.17
C LEU A 54 8.88 8.33 24.80
N GLU A 55 7.71 8.10 25.37
CA GLU A 55 6.80 7.03 24.96
C GLU A 55 6.23 7.25 23.56
N ARG A 56 5.85 8.49 23.21
CA ARG A 56 5.41 8.84 21.86
C ARG A 56 6.51 8.63 20.83
N GLU A 57 7.73 9.08 21.11
CA GLU A 57 8.87 8.87 20.22
C GLU A 57 9.20 7.38 20.03
N LYS A 58 9.17 6.60 21.12
CA LYS A 58 9.37 5.14 21.02
C LYS A 58 8.27 4.46 20.22
N ALA A 59 7.02 4.87 20.37
CA ALA A 59 5.91 4.36 19.59
C ALA A 59 6.11 4.67 18.08
N GLN A 60 6.47 5.91 17.75
CA GLN A 60 6.77 6.31 16.37
C GLN A 60 7.97 5.54 15.79
N GLN A 61 9.04 5.35 16.55
CA GLN A 61 10.19 4.56 16.10
C GLN A 61 9.82 3.09 15.88
N THR A 62 8.99 2.52 16.75
CA THR A 62 8.51 1.14 16.61
C THR A 62 7.66 0.97 15.36
N GLN A 63 6.74 1.92 15.10
CA GLN A 63 5.95 1.96 13.87
C GLN A 63 6.84 2.07 12.63
N LEU A 64 7.84 2.96 12.63
CA LEU A 64 8.78 3.08 11.51
C LEU A 64 9.61 1.81 11.30
N ALA A 65 10.02 1.13 12.37
CA ALA A 65 10.74 -0.14 12.29
C ALA A 65 9.86 -1.26 11.71
N GLU A 66 8.58 -1.32 12.11
CA GLU A 66 7.61 -2.26 11.55
C GLU A 66 7.37 -2.00 10.06
N ILE A 67 7.18 -0.74 9.67
CA ILE A 67 7.04 -0.34 8.26
C ILE A 67 8.28 -0.74 7.46
N ARG A 68 9.48 -0.45 7.96
CA ARG A 68 10.74 -0.87 7.29
C ARG A 68 10.84 -2.38 7.16
N ARG A 69 10.38 -3.14 8.17
CA ARG A 69 10.37 -4.61 8.14
C ARG A 69 9.38 -5.14 7.09
N VAL A 70 8.18 -4.54 7.02
CA VAL A 70 7.16 -4.87 6.01
C VAL A 70 7.68 -4.54 4.61
N ILE A 71 8.21 -3.34 4.41
CA ILE A 71 8.85 -2.93 3.15
C ILE A 71 9.98 -3.89 2.80
N GLY A 72 10.89 -4.21 3.73
CA GLY A 72 11.99 -5.14 3.48
C GLY A 72 11.54 -6.54 3.05
N ARG A 73 10.43 -7.04 3.63
CA ARG A 73 9.86 -8.35 3.26
C ARG A 73 9.25 -8.34 1.87
N TYR A 74 8.55 -7.28 1.49
CA TYR A 74 7.85 -7.22 0.20
C TYR A 74 8.66 -6.57 -0.92
N ARG A 75 9.73 -5.83 -0.61
CA ARG A 75 10.58 -5.09 -1.55
C ARG A 75 11.10 -5.98 -2.67
N GLY A 76 11.68 -7.14 -2.33
CA GLY A 76 12.22 -8.08 -3.32
C GLY A 76 11.14 -8.59 -4.28
N PRO A 77 10.10 -9.29 -3.77
CA PRO A 77 9.03 -9.81 -4.62
C PRO A 77 8.30 -8.74 -5.43
N LEU A 78 8.00 -7.58 -4.83
CA LEU A 78 7.36 -6.46 -5.52
C LEU A 78 8.21 -5.92 -6.66
N LEU A 79 9.49 -5.72 -6.40
CA LEU A 79 10.42 -5.20 -7.38
C LEU A 79 10.59 -6.20 -8.54
N GLU A 80 10.71 -7.49 -8.25
CA GLU A 80 10.75 -8.54 -9.27
C GLU A 80 9.47 -8.55 -10.11
N SER A 81 8.30 -8.46 -9.48
CA SER A 81 7.02 -8.41 -10.21
C SER A 81 6.88 -7.17 -11.09
N ALA A 82 7.38 -6.03 -10.61
CA ALA A 82 7.37 -4.78 -11.35
C ALA A 82 8.36 -4.82 -12.54
N ILE A 83 9.52 -5.47 -12.38
CA ILE A 83 10.47 -5.73 -13.47
C ILE A 83 9.84 -6.64 -14.52
N ASP A 84 9.20 -7.71 -14.09
CA ASP A 84 8.56 -8.68 -14.98
C ASP A 84 7.45 -8.04 -15.82
N LEU A 85 6.75 -7.02 -15.29
CA LEU A 85 5.74 -6.26 -16.03
C LEU A 85 6.33 -5.14 -16.90
N GLU A 86 7.39 -4.48 -16.45
CA GLU A 86 8.02 -3.38 -17.19
C GLU A 86 8.69 -3.87 -18.47
N GLN A 87 9.37 -5.02 -18.42
CA GLN A 87 10.08 -5.57 -19.56
C GLN A 87 9.17 -5.77 -20.80
N PRO A 88 8.01 -6.45 -20.72
CA PRO A 88 7.11 -6.59 -21.86
C PRO A 88 6.49 -5.26 -22.31
N LEU A 89 6.24 -4.31 -21.41
CA LEU A 89 5.78 -2.97 -21.79
C LEU A 89 6.85 -2.22 -22.58
N TRP A 90 8.11 -2.30 -22.16
CA TRP A 90 9.24 -1.74 -22.88
C TRP A 90 9.39 -2.38 -24.26
N HIS A 91 9.31 -3.71 -24.36
CA HIS A 91 9.33 -4.40 -25.65
C HIS A 91 8.18 -3.95 -26.55
N LEU A 92 6.97 -3.83 -26.01
CA LEU A 92 5.80 -3.38 -26.77
C LEU A 92 6.00 -1.97 -27.34
N VAL A 93 6.59 -1.06 -26.56
CA VAL A 93 6.92 0.30 -27.04
C VAL A 93 8.09 0.29 -28.02
N ALA A 94 9.20 -0.36 -27.67
CA ALA A 94 10.43 -0.36 -28.47
C ALA A 94 10.27 -1.11 -29.80
N GLU A 95 9.62 -2.27 -29.79
CA GLU A 95 9.31 -3.04 -31.00
C GLU A 95 8.23 -2.34 -31.82
N GLY A 96 7.25 -1.71 -31.16
CA GLY A 96 6.23 -0.88 -31.83
C GLY A 96 6.82 0.36 -32.54
N GLN A 97 8.00 0.84 -32.12
CA GLN A 97 8.72 1.92 -32.79
C GLN A 97 9.58 1.44 -33.98
N GLY A 98 9.80 0.13 -34.09
CA GLY A 98 10.71 -0.46 -35.06
C GLY A 98 10.10 -0.63 -36.45
N ARG A 99 10.60 0.15 -37.41
CA ARG A 99 10.52 -0.07 -38.87
C ARG A 99 11.04 -1.44 -39.36
N GLU A 100 11.42 -2.36 -38.46
CA GLU A 100 12.02 -3.66 -38.78
C GLU A 100 11.03 -4.81 -38.96
N LEU A 101 9.72 -4.58 -38.77
CA LEU A 101 8.67 -5.57 -39.07
C LEU A 101 8.52 -5.91 -40.58
N GLY A 102 9.42 -5.42 -41.44
CA GLY A 102 9.51 -5.81 -42.84
C GLY A 102 10.10 -7.22 -43.09
N ARG A 103 10.41 -7.99 -42.04
CA ARG A 103 10.92 -9.37 -42.12
C ARG A 103 9.91 -10.31 -41.47
N ASP A 104 9.60 -11.44 -42.13
CA ASP A 104 8.59 -12.42 -41.68
C ASP A 104 8.77 -12.86 -40.20
N ASP A 105 9.99 -12.80 -39.67
CA ASP A 105 10.35 -13.08 -38.27
C ASP A 105 9.70 -12.13 -37.23
N GLY A 106 9.25 -10.94 -37.65
CA GLY A 106 8.64 -9.95 -36.75
C GLY A 106 7.31 -10.43 -36.16
N THR A 107 6.57 -11.26 -36.90
CA THR A 107 5.26 -11.78 -36.45
C THR A 107 5.40 -12.81 -35.32
N ALA A 108 6.41 -13.67 -35.39
CA ALA A 108 6.70 -14.67 -34.37
C ALA A 108 7.17 -14.02 -33.06
N ARG A 109 8.08 -13.03 -33.15
CA ARG A 109 8.53 -12.27 -31.97
C ARG A 109 7.39 -11.49 -31.34
N ALA A 110 6.58 -10.79 -32.14
CA ALA A 110 5.42 -10.08 -31.65
C ALA A 110 4.43 -11.02 -30.94
N SER A 111 4.20 -12.21 -31.49
CA SER A 111 3.36 -13.23 -30.84
C SER A 111 3.90 -13.64 -29.46
N GLU A 112 5.21 -13.82 -29.32
CA GLU A 112 5.81 -14.17 -28.03
C GLU A 112 5.73 -13.01 -27.03
N THR A 113 6.05 -11.79 -27.45
CA THR A 113 5.91 -10.57 -26.63
C THR A 113 4.46 -10.40 -26.15
N VAL A 114 3.48 -10.63 -27.03
CA VAL A 114 2.05 -10.59 -26.69
C VAL A 114 1.74 -11.66 -25.64
N ARG A 115 2.15 -12.92 -25.84
CA ARG A 115 1.90 -14.01 -24.89
C ARG A 115 2.51 -13.74 -23.53
N TYR A 116 3.75 -13.27 -23.49
CA TYR A 116 4.43 -12.93 -22.24
C TYR A 116 3.77 -11.75 -21.52
N PHE A 117 3.33 -10.73 -22.26
CA PHE A 117 2.55 -9.63 -21.70
C PHE A 117 1.20 -10.08 -21.13
N LEU A 118 0.47 -10.94 -21.86
CA LEU A 118 -0.79 -11.52 -21.39
C LEU A 118 -0.59 -12.33 -20.12
N PHE A 119 0.47 -13.16 -20.05
CA PHE A 119 0.82 -13.91 -18.87
C PHE A 119 1.13 -12.99 -17.68
N SER A 120 1.95 -11.97 -17.88
CA SER A 120 2.35 -11.02 -16.83
C SER A 120 1.15 -10.25 -16.29
N LEU A 121 0.25 -9.79 -17.17
CA LEU A 121 -1.02 -9.17 -16.77
C LEU A 121 -1.93 -10.14 -15.99
N ALA A 122 -2.03 -11.38 -16.45
CA ALA A 122 -2.88 -12.38 -15.82
C ALA A 122 -2.36 -12.77 -14.42
N GLN A 123 -1.04 -12.91 -14.29
CA GLN A 123 -0.36 -13.14 -13.02
C GLN A 123 -0.51 -11.96 -12.07
N ALA A 124 -0.40 -10.72 -12.56
CA ALA A 124 -0.67 -9.53 -11.76
C ALA A 124 -2.12 -9.45 -11.27
N GLY A 125 -3.05 -10.09 -12.00
CA GLY A 125 -4.45 -10.26 -11.58
C GLY A 125 -4.67 -11.30 -10.48
N ASN A 126 -3.67 -12.11 -10.11
CA ASN A 126 -3.81 -13.11 -9.05
C ASN A 126 -3.60 -12.46 -7.65
N PHE A 127 -4.71 -12.24 -6.93
CA PHE A 127 -4.77 -11.31 -5.78
C PHE A 127 -4.42 -11.90 -4.41
N GLN A 128 -3.67 -12.99 -4.32
CA GLN A 128 -3.38 -13.59 -2.99
C GLN A 128 -2.18 -12.97 -2.24
N GLY A 129 -1.76 -11.76 -2.63
CA GLY A 129 -0.67 -11.01 -1.99
C GLY A 129 -1.12 -10.05 -0.89
N SER A 130 -0.16 -9.57 -0.10
CA SER A 130 -0.35 -8.61 1.00
C SER A 130 -0.96 -7.27 0.56
N ASP A 131 -1.57 -6.52 1.49
CA ASP A 131 -2.22 -5.22 1.22
C ASP A 131 -1.32 -4.21 0.48
N THR A 132 0.01 -4.30 0.63
CA THR A 132 0.98 -3.44 -0.07
C THR A 132 1.04 -3.73 -1.57
N LEU A 133 1.04 -5.01 -1.97
CA LEU A 133 0.90 -5.41 -3.37
C LEU A 133 -0.44 -4.93 -3.92
N GLN A 134 -1.48 -5.01 -3.12
CA GLN A 134 -2.81 -4.59 -3.53
C GLN A 134 -2.88 -3.12 -3.92
N THR A 135 -2.15 -2.22 -3.25
CA THR A 135 -2.15 -0.78 -3.60
C THR A 135 -1.46 -0.48 -4.93
N MET A 136 -0.31 -1.10 -5.20
CA MET A 136 0.36 -1.01 -6.51
C MET A 136 -0.54 -1.57 -7.62
N LEU A 137 -1.14 -2.73 -7.35
CA LEU A 137 -2.07 -3.39 -8.26
C LEU A 137 -3.35 -2.58 -8.47
N GLU A 138 -3.84 -1.84 -7.47
CA GLU A 138 -4.98 -0.94 -7.64
C GLU A 138 -4.62 0.26 -8.54
N GLY A 139 -3.36 0.73 -8.55
CA GLY A 139 -2.87 1.71 -9.52
C GLY A 139 -2.89 1.16 -10.96
N VAL A 140 -2.31 -0.02 -11.18
CA VAL A 140 -2.35 -0.72 -12.48
C VAL A 140 -3.80 -0.98 -12.92
N ARG A 141 -4.63 -1.46 -12.01
CA ARG A 141 -6.04 -1.73 -12.22
C ARG A 141 -6.82 -0.47 -12.56
N PHE A 142 -6.56 0.65 -11.88
CA PHE A 142 -7.16 1.93 -12.21
C PHE A 142 -6.83 2.32 -13.65
N VAL A 143 -5.57 2.22 -14.06
CA VAL A 143 -5.16 2.58 -15.43
C VAL A 143 -5.87 1.69 -16.47
N LEU A 144 -5.92 0.39 -16.21
CA LEU A 144 -6.56 -0.58 -17.11
C LEU A 144 -8.10 -0.47 -17.12
N CYS A 145 -8.75 -0.09 -16.02
CA CYS A 145 -10.22 -0.07 -15.93
C CYS A 145 -10.85 1.28 -16.32
N SER A 146 -10.12 2.38 -16.12
CA SER A 146 -10.64 3.73 -16.33
C SER A 146 -10.92 3.97 -17.80
N SER A 147 -11.99 4.72 -18.09
CA SER A 147 -12.21 5.27 -19.43
C SER A 147 -11.11 6.28 -19.76
N ASN A 148 -10.94 6.58 -21.05
CA ASN A 148 -10.00 7.60 -21.51
C ASN A 148 -10.28 8.96 -20.86
N GLU A 149 -11.55 9.35 -20.74
CA GLU A 149 -11.97 10.56 -20.02
C GLU A 149 -11.63 10.50 -18.53
N GLY A 150 -11.76 9.32 -17.90
CA GLY A 150 -11.40 9.13 -16.50
C GLY A 150 -9.90 9.32 -16.27
N LEU A 151 -9.07 8.78 -17.17
CA LEU A 151 -7.62 8.96 -17.15
C LEU A 151 -7.23 10.42 -17.40
N GLU A 152 -7.89 11.08 -18.34
CA GLU A 152 -7.66 12.49 -18.64
C GLU A 152 -8.04 13.39 -17.45
N ARG A 153 -9.22 13.17 -16.85
CA ARG A 153 -9.62 13.90 -15.63
C ARG A 153 -8.67 13.65 -14.48
N TRP A 154 -8.15 12.44 -14.33
CA TRP A 154 -7.16 12.11 -13.32
C TRP A 154 -5.82 12.80 -13.61
N TYR A 155 -5.38 12.82 -14.86
CA TYR A 155 -4.17 13.51 -15.31
C TYR A 155 -4.26 15.03 -15.06
N ASN A 156 -5.38 15.65 -15.45
CA ASN A 156 -5.62 17.08 -15.33
C ASN A 156 -5.73 17.59 -13.88
N GLN A 157 -5.89 16.70 -12.89
CA GLN A 157 -5.85 17.08 -11.47
C GLN A 157 -4.44 17.48 -11.01
N GLY A 158 -3.39 17.19 -11.78
CA GLY A 158 -2.02 17.61 -11.44
C GLY A 158 -1.47 16.90 -10.20
N SER A 159 -0.57 17.56 -9.46
CA SER A 159 0.19 16.96 -8.35
C SER A 159 -0.62 16.74 -7.06
N THR A 160 -1.75 17.43 -6.89
CA THR A 160 -2.63 17.28 -5.72
C THR A 160 -3.57 16.07 -5.84
N ARG A 161 -3.47 15.31 -6.94
CA ARG A 161 -4.33 14.16 -7.18
C ARG A 161 -4.05 13.04 -6.17
N PRO A 162 -5.09 12.36 -5.66
CA PRO A 162 -4.88 11.14 -4.90
C PRO A 162 -4.24 10.07 -5.80
N HIS A 163 -3.37 9.25 -5.22
CA HIS A 163 -2.82 8.08 -5.91
C HIS A 163 -3.98 7.22 -6.45
N PRO A 164 -3.91 6.69 -7.68
CA PRO A 164 -5.01 5.93 -8.27
C PRO A 164 -5.39 4.66 -7.49
N GLY A 165 -4.44 4.13 -6.70
CA GLY A 165 -4.66 3.05 -5.73
C GLY A 165 -5.05 3.51 -4.32
N ALA A 166 -5.22 4.81 -4.07
CA ALA A 166 -5.63 5.32 -2.77
C ALA A 166 -7.03 4.82 -2.42
N ARG A 167 -7.11 3.97 -1.40
CA ARG A 167 -8.38 3.46 -0.86
C ARG A 167 -9.21 4.52 -0.16
N ASN A 168 -8.71 5.75 -0.04
CA ASN A 168 -9.47 6.86 0.48
C ASN A 168 -10.66 7.11 -0.46
N ARG A 169 -11.78 6.44 -0.14
CA ARG A 169 -13.03 6.60 -0.84
C ARG A 169 -13.33 8.08 -0.75
N GLN A 170 -13.38 8.75 -1.89
CA GLN A 170 -13.88 10.11 -1.90
C GLN A 170 -15.21 10.13 -1.13
N PRO A 171 -15.43 11.12 -0.25
CA PRO A 171 -16.66 11.19 0.51
C PRO A 171 -17.84 11.04 -0.48
N ARG A 172 -18.82 10.22 -0.12
CA ARG A 172 -19.95 9.85 -1.00
C ARG A 172 -20.58 11.07 -1.70
N GLU A 173 -20.60 12.19 -1.00
CA GLU A 173 -21.07 13.50 -1.47
C GLU A 173 -20.27 14.03 -2.67
N ALA A 174 -18.93 13.92 -2.65
CA ALA A 174 -18.07 14.31 -3.77
C ALA A 174 -18.32 13.43 -4.99
N ILE A 175 -18.55 12.12 -4.80
CA ILE A 175 -18.89 11.19 -5.88
C ILE A 175 -20.24 11.57 -6.51
N ILE A 176 -21.26 11.84 -5.69
CA ILE A 176 -22.59 12.25 -6.16
C ILE A 176 -22.53 13.60 -6.88
N ALA A 177 -21.77 14.56 -6.36
CA ALA A 177 -21.58 15.87 -6.99
C ALA A 177 -20.89 15.75 -8.35
N ALA A 178 -19.84 14.93 -8.46
CA ALA A 178 -19.14 14.66 -9.71
C ALA A 178 -20.06 13.96 -10.74
N ALA A 179 -20.86 12.98 -10.31
CA ALA A 179 -21.83 12.29 -11.17
C ALA A 179 -22.91 13.25 -11.70
N ARG A 180 -23.46 14.13 -10.85
CA ARG A 180 -24.43 15.15 -11.28
C ARG A 180 -23.82 16.14 -12.26
N LYS A 181 -22.57 16.57 -12.03
CA LYS A 181 -21.85 17.46 -12.95
C LYS A 181 -21.65 16.81 -14.33
N ALA A 182 -21.34 15.52 -14.36
CA ALA A 182 -21.20 14.75 -15.61
C ALA A 182 -22.54 14.60 -16.35
N GLN A 183 -23.64 14.34 -15.65
CA GLN A 183 -24.98 14.26 -16.26
C GLN A 183 -25.43 15.58 -16.89
N HIS A 184 -25.01 16.72 -16.34
CA HIS A 184 -25.31 18.03 -16.92
C HIS A 184 -24.43 18.39 -18.13
N SER A 185 -23.28 17.75 -18.32
CA SER A 185 -22.41 17.97 -19.49
C SER A 185 -22.75 17.12 -20.72
N ASP A 186 -23.55 16.06 -20.57
CA ASP A 186 -23.84 15.07 -21.63
C ASP A 186 -24.86 15.52 -22.70
N GLY A 187 -25.31 16.77 -22.68
CA GLY A 187 -26.27 17.29 -23.67
C GLY A 187 -25.69 17.60 -25.06
N SER A 188 -24.36 17.52 -25.26
CA SER A 188 -23.71 18.07 -26.46
C SER A 188 -22.53 17.24 -27.01
N SER A 189 -22.23 16.05 -26.47
CA SER A 189 -21.18 15.19 -27.05
C SER A 189 -21.75 14.44 -28.25
N SER A 190 -21.65 15.08 -29.42
CA SER A 190 -21.82 14.42 -30.71
C SER A 190 -21.02 13.13 -30.72
N SER A 191 -21.65 12.06 -31.19
CA SER A 191 -21.10 10.74 -31.55
C SER A 191 -19.96 10.84 -32.59
N ALA A 192 -18.91 11.61 -32.30
CA ALA A 192 -17.61 11.44 -32.93
C ALA A 192 -17.18 10.02 -32.55
N ALA A 193 -17.07 9.15 -33.55
CA ALA A 193 -16.79 7.72 -33.39
C ALA A 193 -15.77 7.50 -32.27
N ALA A 194 -16.25 7.02 -31.12
CA ALA A 194 -15.45 6.86 -29.93
C ALA A 194 -14.26 5.98 -30.31
N ARG A 195 -13.06 6.53 -30.24
CA ARG A 195 -11.85 5.77 -30.55
C ARG A 195 -11.82 4.54 -29.64
N PRO A 196 -11.43 3.37 -30.15
CA PRO A 196 -11.33 2.17 -29.34
C PRO A 196 -10.40 2.43 -28.15
N GLU A 197 -10.88 2.10 -26.95
CA GLU A 197 -10.12 2.25 -25.71
C GLU A 197 -9.20 1.04 -25.53
N LEU A 198 -8.07 1.06 -26.23
CA LEU A 198 -7.10 -0.04 -26.21
C LEU A 198 -6.62 -0.34 -24.79
N LEU A 199 -6.50 -1.64 -24.50
CA LEU A 199 -6.11 -2.22 -23.21
C LEU A 199 -7.04 -1.90 -22.05
N ARG A 200 -8.28 -1.45 -22.33
CA ARG A 200 -9.27 -1.28 -21.28
C ARG A 200 -9.84 -2.64 -20.88
N ILE A 201 -9.57 -3.05 -19.64
CA ILE A 201 -10.07 -4.30 -19.09
C ILE A 201 -10.99 -3.98 -17.90
N SER A 202 -12.20 -4.53 -17.91
CA SER A 202 -13.13 -4.31 -16.80
C SER A 202 -12.60 -4.92 -15.50
N ARG A 203 -13.00 -4.34 -14.35
CA ARG A 203 -12.64 -4.86 -13.03
C ARG A 203 -13.08 -6.31 -12.81
N GLY A 204 -14.23 -6.70 -13.38
CA GLY A 204 -14.74 -8.07 -13.30
C GLY A 204 -13.91 -9.03 -14.14
N THR A 205 -13.57 -8.63 -15.37
CA THR A 205 -12.72 -9.40 -16.29
C THR A 205 -11.33 -9.63 -15.71
N GLN A 206 -10.69 -8.63 -15.12
CA GLN A 206 -9.38 -8.79 -14.46
C GLN A 206 -9.43 -9.83 -13.32
N ARG A 207 -10.47 -9.80 -12.49
CA ARG A 207 -10.66 -10.78 -11.40
C ARG A 207 -10.90 -12.19 -11.93
N ALA A 208 -11.70 -12.30 -12.99
CA ALA A 208 -11.95 -13.58 -13.64
C ALA A 208 -10.65 -14.16 -14.24
N ILE A 209 -9.87 -13.35 -14.96
CA ILE A 209 -8.56 -13.74 -15.49
C ILE A 209 -7.62 -14.18 -14.36
N GLY A 210 -7.50 -13.38 -13.29
CA GLY A 210 -6.71 -13.73 -12.13
C GLY A 210 -7.13 -15.06 -11.50
N SER A 211 -8.44 -15.30 -11.39
CA SER A 211 -8.97 -16.58 -10.90
C SER A 211 -8.63 -17.76 -11.81
N LEU A 212 -8.58 -17.57 -13.14
CA LEU A 212 -8.20 -18.62 -14.09
C LEU A 212 -6.71 -18.97 -14.02
N MET A 213 -5.90 -18.05 -13.48
CA MET A 213 -4.46 -18.24 -13.25
C MET A 213 -4.15 -18.95 -11.93
N ILE A 214 -5.13 -19.16 -11.04
CA ILE A 214 -4.90 -19.88 -9.78
C ILE A 214 -4.97 -21.38 -10.05
N THR A 215 -3.88 -22.08 -9.77
CA THR A 215 -3.81 -23.55 -9.73
C THR A 215 -3.66 -23.97 -8.28
N THR A 216 -4.65 -24.68 -7.75
CA THR A 216 -4.56 -25.24 -6.39
C THR A 216 -4.67 -26.75 -6.49
N PRO A 217 -3.53 -27.47 -6.43
CA PRO A 217 -3.56 -28.92 -6.38
C PRO A 217 -4.46 -29.37 -5.23
N GLN A 218 -5.23 -30.43 -5.44
CA GLN A 218 -6.14 -30.94 -4.42
C GLN A 218 -5.34 -31.31 -3.16
N GLY A 219 -5.71 -30.75 -2.02
CA GLY A 219 -5.03 -30.97 -0.74
C GLY A 219 -3.84 -30.04 -0.45
N ALA A 220 -3.48 -29.12 -1.35
CA ALA A 220 -2.49 -28.09 -1.04
C ALA A 220 -3.10 -26.99 -0.15
N GLU A 221 -2.41 -26.64 0.94
CA GLU A 221 -2.77 -25.47 1.78
C GLU A 221 -2.51 -24.14 1.07
N ARG A 222 -1.64 -24.14 0.04
CA ARG A 222 -1.23 -22.95 -0.69
C ARG A 222 -1.75 -22.99 -2.11
N HIS A 223 -2.19 -21.82 -2.57
CA HIS A 223 -2.53 -21.61 -3.96
C HIS A 223 -1.26 -21.31 -4.76
N TYR A 224 -1.19 -21.85 -5.97
CA TYR A 224 -0.11 -21.57 -6.92
C TYR A 224 -0.67 -20.79 -8.10
N THR A 225 0.22 -20.15 -8.83
CA THR A 225 -0.13 -19.54 -10.12
C THR A 225 0.25 -20.51 -11.23
N THR A 226 -0.57 -20.60 -12.28
CA THR A 226 -0.25 -21.31 -13.53
C THR A 226 1.15 -20.92 -14.02
N SER A 227 1.96 -21.91 -14.40
CA SER A 227 3.28 -21.63 -14.98
C SER A 227 3.16 -21.01 -16.37
N TYR A 228 4.21 -20.34 -16.86
CA TYR A 228 4.18 -19.78 -18.22
C TYR A 228 3.95 -20.85 -19.29
N ALA A 229 4.59 -22.02 -19.16
CA ALA A 229 4.43 -23.14 -20.09
C ALA A 229 2.98 -23.65 -20.10
N ASP A 230 2.38 -23.84 -18.92
CA ASP A 230 0.97 -24.27 -18.80
C ASP A 230 0.03 -23.19 -19.35
N PHE A 231 0.32 -21.92 -19.11
CA PHE A 231 -0.45 -20.80 -19.65
C PHE A 231 -0.46 -20.85 -21.18
N CYS A 232 0.72 -20.97 -21.81
CA CYS A 232 0.84 -21.07 -23.27
C CYS A 232 0.11 -22.29 -23.82
N LEU A 233 0.30 -23.46 -23.18
CA LEU A 233 -0.38 -24.68 -23.58
C LEU A 233 -1.90 -24.52 -23.53
N ARG A 234 -2.46 -23.95 -22.46
CA ARG A 234 -3.89 -23.71 -22.30
C ARG A 234 -4.40 -22.66 -23.28
N LEU A 235 -3.63 -21.60 -23.53
CA LEU A 235 -3.97 -20.57 -24.50
C LEU A 235 -4.13 -21.15 -25.91
N GLU A 236 -3.32 -22.15 -26.28
CA GLU A 236 -3.38 -22.80 -27.59
C GLU A 236 -4.43 -23.94 -27.65
N SER A 237 -4.56 -24.73 -26.59
CA SER A 237 -5.37 -25.95 -26.58
C SER A 237 -6.81 -25.77 -26.07
N GLU A 238 -7.09 -24.74 -25.27
CA GLU A 238 -8.41 -24.51 -24.65
C GLU A 238 -9.09 -23.24 -25.21
N PRO A 239 -10.01 -23.34 -26.20
CA PRO A 239 -10.67 -22.16 -26.78
C PRO A 239 -11.44 -21.31 -25.77
N ALA A 240 -11.99 -21.94 -24.73
CA ALA A 240 -12.70 -21.24 -23.66
C ALA A 240 -11.76 -20.39 -22.78
N PHE A 241 -10.52 -20.84 -22.57
CA PHE A 241 -9.50 -20.07 -21.87
C PHE A 241 -9.00 -18.92 -22.76
N ALA A 242 -8.70 -19.20 -24.03
CA ALA A 242 -8.25 -18.20 -25.00
C ALA A 242 -9.25 -17.05 -25.21
N ALA A 243 -10.56 -17.33 -25.12
CA ALA A 243 -11.60 -16.32 -25.26
C ALA A 243 -11.46 -15.14 -24.27
N TRP A 244 -10.90 -15.36 -23.07
CA TRP A 244 -10.68 -14.31 -22.08
C TRP A 244 -9.55 -13.34 -22.46
N PHE A 245 -8.60 -13.79 -23.27
CA PHE A 245 -7.42 -13.02 -23.67
C PHE A 245 -7.56 -12.41 -25.06
N LYS A 246 -8.52 -12.88 -25.87
CA LYS A 246 -8.72 -12.47 -27.26
C LYS A 246 -8.79 -10.95 -27.46
N GLN A 247 -9.48 -10.23 -26.58
CA GLN A 247 -9.56 -8.76 -26.67
C GLN A 247 -8.20 -8.10 -26.37
N ILE A 248 -7.51 -8.55 -25.32
CA ILE A 248 -6.22 -7.98 -24.92
C ILE A 248 -5.18 -8.28 -26.00
N GLU A 249 -5.19 -9.48 -26.56
CA GLU A 249 -4.34 -9.87 -27.69
C GLU A 249 -4.60 -8.97 -28.92
N ALA A 250 -5.87 -8.71 -29.24
CA ALA A 250 -6.24 -7.81 -30.33
C ALA A 250 -5.77 -6.37 -30.06
N ASP A 251 -5.94 -5.86 -28.85
CA ASP A 251 -5.49 -4.52 -28.45
C ASP A 251 -3.97 -4.38 -28.52
N VAL A 252 -3.21 -5.38 -28.03
CA VAL A 252 -1.74 -5.40 -28.11
C VAL A 252 -1.29 -5.48 -29.56
N ARG A 253 -1.92 -6.34 -30.36
CA ARG A 253 -1.64 -6.42 -31.80
C ARG A 253 -1.90 -5.08 -32.47
N GLU A 254 -3.03 -4.43 -32.18
CA GLU A 254 -3.35 -3.10 -32.71
C GLU A 254 -2.31 -2.06 -32.30
N LEU A 255 -1.82 -2.10 -31.05
CA LEU A 255 -0.73 -1.25 -30.57
C LEU A 255 0.56 -1.47 -31.35
N MET A 256 0.93 -2.73 -31.62
CA MET A 256 2.17 -3.08 -32.32
C MET A 256 2.11 -2.83 -33.84
N THR A 257 0.96 -3.05 -34.48
CA THR A 257 0.82 -2.93 -35.94
C THR A 257 0.33 -1.56 -36.41
N GLY A 258 -0.22 -0.75 -35.50
CA GLY A 258 -0.72 0.58 -35.85
C GLY A 258 0.38 1.64 -35.88
N GLN A 259 -0.01 2.92 -35.76
CA GLN A 259 0.97 4.01 -35.80
C GLN A 259 1.97 3.89 -34.64
N PRO A 260 3.28 3.92 -34.93
CA PRO A 260 4.30 3.86 -33.89
C PRO A 260 4.13 5.07 -32.97
N TRP A 261 4.55 4.92 -31.71
CA TRP A 261 4.59 6.07 -30.81
C TRP A 261 5.64 7.07 -31.31
N ALA A 262 5.18 8.19 -31.87
CA ALA A 262 6.03 9.24 -32.45
C ALA A 262 6.50 10.28 -31.41
N GLY A 263 6.49 9.93 -30.12
CA GLY A 263 6.69 10.89 -29.03
C GLY A 263 5.43 11.71 -28.71
N GLU A 264 4.27 11.31 -29.24
CA GLU A 264 2.97 11.94 -28.95
C GLU A 264 2.75 12.02 -27.44
N ARG A 265 2.23 13.16 -26.98
CA ARG A 265 1.84 13.31 -25.57
C ARG A 265 0.65 12.38 -25.28
N PRO A 266 0.53 11.81 -24.07
CA PRO A 266 -0.55 10.88 -23.75
C PRO A 266 -1.95 11.50 -23.87
N PHE A 267 -2.03 12.83 -23.83
CA PHE A 267 -3.27 13.61 -23.94
C PHE A 267 -3.13 14.73 -24.96
N GLU A 268 -2.35 14.53 -26.03
CA GLU A 268 -2.19 15.52 -27.08
C GLU A 268 -3.55 15.81 -27.75
N GLY A 269 -4.02 17.06 -27.65
CA GLY A 269 -5.32 17.47 -28.20
C GLY A 269 -6.54 17.03 -27.39
N PHE A 270 -6.44 16.89 -26.06
CA PHE A 270 -7.55 16.55 -25.15
C PHE A 270 -8.18 15.17 -25.36
N VAL A 271 -7.46 14.25 -26.00
CA VAL A 271 -7.93 12.87 -26.17
C VAL A 271 -6.79 11.93 -25.79
N ALA A 272 -7.09 10.95 -24.94
CA ALA A 272 -6.14 9.90 -24.63
C ALA A 272 -5.69 9.21 -25.94
N GLY A 273 -4.40 9.30 -26.22
CA GLY A 273 -3.78 8.60 -27.33
C GLY A 273 -3.86 7.09 -27.19
N ARG A 274 -3.57 6.38 -28.29
CA ARG A 274 -3.51 4.91 -28.33
C ARG A 274 -2.53 4.34 -27.28
N TRP A 275 -1.44 5.06 -27.01
CA TRP A 275 -0.35 4.64 -26.12
C TRP A 275 -0.56 5.03 -24.65
N THR A 276 -1.62 5.78 -24.32
CA THR A 276 -1.78 6.41 -23.00
C THR A 276 -1.73 5.41 -21.84
N ARG A 277 -2.45 4.29 -21.93
CA ARG A 277 -2.43 3.28 -20.85
C ARG A 277 -1.05 2.65 -20.68
N VAL A 278 -0.36 2.31 -21.78
CA VAL A 278 0.99 1.74 -21.75
C VAL A 278 1.97 2.70 -21.08
N LEU A 279 1.94 3.98 -21.48
CA LEU A 279 2.80 5.02 -20.92
C LEU A 279 2.52 5.26 -19.42
N LEU A 280 1.24 5.32 -19.03
CA LEU A 280 0.85 5.48 -17.63
C LEU A 280 1.25 4.27 -16.78
N LEU A 281 1.10 3.05 -17.29
CA LEU A 281 1.57 1.84 -16.60
C LEU A 281 3.09 1.85 -16.43
N GLN A 282 3.83 2.21 -17.47
CA GLN A 282 5.29 2.31 -17.40
C GLN A 282 5.74 3.37 -16.38
N GLN A 283 5.08 4.53 -16.37
CA GLN A 283 5.34 5.58 -15.38
C GLN A 283 5.11 5.07 -13.94
N LEU A 284 3.98 4.41 -13.68
CA LEU A 284 3.68 3.86 -12.36
C LEU A 284 4.71 2.80 -11.92
N LEU A 285 5.20 1.97 -12.86
CA LEU A 285 6.23 0.98 -12.57
C LEU A 285 7.58 1.64 -12.25
N VAL A 286 7.96 2.69 -12.96
CA VAL A 286 9.19 3.44 -12.64
C VAL A 286 9.09 4.13 -11.28
N GLU A 287 7.93 4.70 -10.93
CA GLU A 287 7.69 5.26 -9.59
C GLU A 287 7.83 4.19 -8.50
N VAL A 288 7.33 2.98 -8.76
CA VAL A 288 7.53 1.83 -7.89
C VAL A 288 9.02 1.45 -7.79
N PHE A 289 9.80 1.51 -8.88
CA PHE A 289 11.24 1.25 -8.83
C PHE A 289 12.00 2.30 -8.02
N ASP A 290 11.67 3.58 -8.17
CA ASP A 290 12.30 4.65 -7.39
C ASP A 290 12.00 4.52 -5.90
N LEU A 291 10.78 4.09 -5.58
CA LEU A 291 10.36 3.78 -4.22
C LEU A 291 11.07 2.53 -3.64
N LEU A 292 11.07 1.43 -4.40
CA LEU A 292 11.55 0.13 -3.94
C LEU A 292 13.05 -0.04 -4.10
N ASP A 293 13.73 0.77 -4.89
CA ASP A 293 15.17 0.66 -5.10
C ASP A 293 15.82 2.05 -5.23
N PRO A 294 15.75 2.91 -4.19
CA PRO A 294 16.22 4.29 -4.28
C PRO A 294 17.72 4.40 -4.58
N ASP A 295 18.51 3.42 -4.15
CA ASP A 295 19.96 3.40 -4.29
C ASP A 295 20.47 2.77 -5.60
N LEU A 296 19.55 2.41 -6.52
CA LEU A 296 19.88 1.80 -7.82
C LEU A 296 20.67 0.48 -7.72
N VAL A 297 20.49 -0.27 -6.64
CA VAL A 297 21.29 -1.49 -6.37
C VAL A 297 20.89 -2.62 -7.31
N ARG A 298 19.60 -2.76 -7.61
CA ARG A 298 19.05 -3.85 -8.43
C ARG A 298 18.75 -3.38 -9.84
N LEU A 299 18.21 -2.17 -10.00
CA LEU A 299 17.83 -1.62 -11.31
C LEU A 299 18.69 -0.41 -11.69
N PRO A 300 19.48 -0.50 -12.78
CA PRO A 300 20.28 0.62 -13.23
C PRO A 300 19.40 1.74 -13.78
N MET A 301 19.92 2.97 -13.73
CA MET A 301 19.20 4.18 -14.17
C MET A 301 18.63 4.07 -15.60
N ALA A 302 19.31 3.36 -16.50
CA ALA A 302 18.86 3.16 -17.88
C ALA A 302 17.49 2.47 -17.99
N ARG A 303 17.13 1.60 -17.02
CA ARG A 303 15.82 0.92 -16.97
C ARG A 303 14.74 1.73 -16.26
N ARG A 304 15.07 2.91 -15.75
CA ARG A 304 14.14 3.83 -15.07
C ARG A 304 13.79 5.03 -15.94
N MET A 305 14.10 4.94 -17.23
CA MET A 305 13.77 5.99 -18.17
C MET A 305 12.25 6.08 -18.26
N ARG A 306 11.68 7.17 -17.76
CA ARG A 306 10.27 7.48 -17.97
C ARG A 306 10.07 7.75 -19.45
N LEU A 307 9.22 6.96 -20.09
CA LEU A 307 8.85 7.18 -21.49
C LEU A 307 8.01 8.45 -21.66
N MET A 308 7.57 9.06 -20.56
CA MET A 308 6.72 10.23 -20.52
C MET A 308 7.44 11.40 -19.82
N PRO A 309 8.19 12.24 -20.57
CA PRO A 309 9.06 13.25 -19.97
C PRO A 309 8.31 14.34 -19.18
N GLU A 310 7.09 14.70 -19.59
CA GLU A 310 6.40 15.91 -19.08
C GLU A 310 5.75 15.77 -17.70
N LEU A 311 5.31 14.58 -17.30
CA LEU A 311 4.98 14.38 -15.87
C LEU A 311 6.23 14.49 -15.01
N SER A 312 7.38 14.16 -15.57
CA SER A 312 8.63 14.18 -14.83
C SER A 312 9.07 15.61 -14.54
N GLU A 313 8.91 16.61 -15.41
CA GLU A 313 9.36 17.98 -15.09
C GLU A 313 8.55 18.64 -13.96
N VAL A 314 7.23 18.43 -13.92
CA VAL A 314 6.39 18.93 -12.81
C VAL A 314 6.59 18.12 -11.53
N HIS A 315 7.01 16.85 -11.64
CA HIS A 315 7.31 15.98 -10.50
C HIS A 315 8.76 16.18 -10.00
N TRP A 316 9.73 16.48 -10.86
CA TRP A 316 11.13 16.66 -10.49
C TRP A 316 11.39 17.98 -9.76
N ASP A 317 10.56 19.02 -9.87
CA ASP A 317 10.69 20.17 -8.97
C ASP A 317 10.32 19.83 -7.50
N LEU A 318 9.47 18.80 -7.29
CA LEU A 318 9.19 18.22 -5.97
C LEU A 318 10.26 17.19 -5.53
N PHE A 319 10.86 16.45 -6.47
CA PHE A 319 11.80 15.36 -6.16
C PHE A 319 13.29 15.74 -6.30
N GLY A 320 13.59 16.86 -6.96
CA GLY A 320 14.92 17.22 -7.45
C GLY A 320 15.49 18.52 -6.89
N ARG A 321 14.68 19.42 -6.31
CA ARG A 321 15.19 20.58 -5.54
C ARG A 321 15.08 20.42 -4.03
N GLY A 322 14.25 19.51 -3.55
CA GLY A 322 14.09 19.20 -2.13
C GLY A 322 14.70 17.84 -1.77
N ARG A 323 16.02 17.71 -1.79
CA ARG A 323 16.72 16.50 -1.28
C ARG A 323 16.58 16.32 0.25
N GLN A 324 15.60 16.94 0.89
CA GLN A 324 15.49 17.00 2.35
C GLN A 324 14.10 16.80 2.95
N GLU A 325 13.01 16.83 2.18
CA GLU A 325 11.67 16.59 2.74
C GLU A 325 10.92 15.49 1.96
N ASN A 326 11.15 14.26 2.44
CA ASN A 326 10.39 13.03 2.27
C ASN A 326 9.44 12.91 1.05
N PRO A 327 9.96 12.57 -0.14
CA PRO A 327 9.15 12.10 -1.28
C PRO A 327 8.29 10.86 -0.97
N LEU A 328 8.54 10.24 0.17
CA LEU A 328 7.79 9.12 0.68
C LEU A 328 6.50 9.55 1.36
N GLU A 329 6.22 10.82 1.70
CA GLU A 329 5.06 11.17 2.53
C GLU A 329 3.70 10.78 1.94
N GLY A 330 3.42 11.04 0.65
CA GLY A 330 2.12 10.65 0.06
C GLY A 330 1.87 9.14 0.01
N LEU A 331 2.94 8.34 -0.15
CA LEU A 331 2.84 6.88 -0.18
C LEU A 331 3.10 6.24 1.21
N ARG A 332 3.80 6.94 2.09
CA ARG A 332 3.93 6.65 3.53
C ARG A 332 2.58 6.85 4.17
N ASP A 333 1.87 7.94 3.90
CA ASP A 333 0.50 8.16 4.34
C ASP A 333 -0.44 7.11 3.75
N LEU A 334 -0.19 6.64 2.53
CA LEU A 334 -0.92 5.54 1.91
C LEU A 334 -0.63 4.17 2.55
N LEU A 335 0.63 3.89 2.91
CA LEU A 335 1.02 2.66 3.62
C LEU A 335 0.60 2.70 5.09
N LEU A 336 0.64 3.88 5.72
CA LEU A 336 0.22 4.14 7.10
C LEU A 336 -1.30 4.10 7.24
N SER A 337 -2.06 4.66 6.29
CA SER A 337 -3.53 4.60 6.29
C SER A 337 -4.09 3.19 6.12
N VAL A 338 -3.29 2.24 5.62
CA VAL A 338 -3.66 0.81 5.56
C VAL A 338 -3.44 0.11 6.92
N THR A 339 -2.54 0.62 7.77
CA THR A 339 -2.23 0.02 9.08
C THR A 339 -3.05 0.56 10.24
N VAL A 340 -3.84 1.62 10.03
CA VAL A 340 -4.59 2.30 11.09
C VAL A 340 -6.09 2.12 10.86
N ASP A 341 -6.63 0.99 11.32
CA ASP A 341 -8.04 0.90 11.71
C ASP A 341 -8.10 1.40 13.16
N GLU A 342 -7.99 2.72 13.34
CA GLU A 342 -8.15 3.35 14.64
C GLU A 342 -9.61 3.20 15.05
N GLY A 343 -9.91 2.13 15.79
CA GLY A 343 -11.14 1.99 16.52
C GLY A 343 -11.30 3.21 17.42
N ASP A 344 -12.23 4.08 17.04
CA ASP A 344 -12.54 5.35 17.69
C ASP A 344 -12.72 5.15 19.21
N PRO A 345 -11.76 5.61 20.05
CA PRO A 345 -11.86 5.46 21.50
C PRO A 345 -12.85 6.46 22.11
N SER A 346 -13.54 7.27 21.29
CA SER A 346 -14.47 8.31 21.75
C SER A 346 -15.94 7.91 21.76
N GLN A 347 -16.29 6.63 21.65
CA GLN A 347 -17.61 6.16 22.07
C GLN A 347 -17.65 5.85 23.58
N PRO A 348 -18.20 6.74 24.43
CA PRO A 348 -18.52 6.38 25.80
C PRO A 348 -19.55 5.26 25.78
N GLY A 349 -19.23 4.15 26.45
CA GLY A 349 -20.15 3.03 26.59
C GLY A 349 -21.40 3.44 27.35
N ASP A 350 -22.53 3.45 26.64
CA ASP A 350 -23.87 3.53 27.23
C ASP A 350 -24.17 2.24 28.02
N ALA A 351 -23.73 2.22 29.27
CA ALA A 351 -24.11 1.22 30.26
C ALA A 351 -25.21 1.80 31.18
N ALA A 352 -26.45 1.90 30.68
CA ALA A 352 -27.62 2.08 31.53
C ALA A 352 -28.92 1.69 30.78
N GLY A 353 -29.59 0.62 31.21
CA GLY A 353 -30.91 0.27 30.65
C GLY A 353 -31.47 -1.08 31.03
N ALA A 354 -31.43 -1.47 32.31
CA ALA A 354 -32.16 -2.62 32.82
C ALA A 354 -33.43 -2.15 33.56
N ALA A 355 -34.56 -2.17 32.86
CA ALA A 355 -35.93 -2.27 33.38
C ALA A 355 -36.82 -2.59 32.14
N GLY A 356 -37.35 -3.79 31.96
CA GLY A 356 -38.36 -4.39 32.81
C GLY A 356 -39.72 -4.23 32.14
N THR A 357 -40.13 -5.19 31.30
CA THR A 357 -41.54 -5.42 30.97
C THR A 357 -41.74 -6.89 30.63
N ALA A 358 -42.57 -7.52 31.44
CA ALA A 358 -43.07 -8.88 31.30
C ALA A 358 -44.09 -8.96 30.15
N GLY A 359 -44.20 -10.14 29.51
CA GLY A 359 -45.40 -10.46 28.73
C GLY A 359 -45.24 -11.55 27.68
N ALA A 360 -45.72 -12.75 28.04
CA ALA A 360 -46.28 -13.80 27.18
C ALA A 360 -45.36 -14.73 26.36
N ALA A 361 -45.52 -16.02 26.67
CA ALA A 361 -44.98 -17.23 26.06
C ALA A 361 -45.82 -17.69 24.83
N PRO A 362 -45.72 -18.95 24.34
CA PRO A 362 -44.55 -19.60 23.73
C PRO A 362 -44.88 -20.21 22.34
N HIS A 363 -43.86 -20.45 21.51
CA HIS A 363 -43.89 -21.59 20.59
C HIS A 363 -42.53 -22.25 20.58
N GLY A 364 -42.49 -23.48 21.09
CA GLY A 364 -41.33 -24.35 20.99
C GLY A 364 -41.22 -24.95 19.59
N ASN A 365 -39.99 -25.21 19.18
CA ASN A 365 -39.66 -26.51 18.58
C ASN A 365 -38.18 -26.80 18.82
N GLY A 366 -37.93 -27.90 19.53
CA GLY A 366 -36.60 -28.43 19.75
C GLY A 366 -36.19 -29.37 18.62
N SER A 367 -34.88 -29.55 18.49
CA SER A 367 -34.18 -30.80 18.13
C SER A 367 -32.71 -30.40 18.02
N GLY A 368 -31.86 -30.74 18.99
CA GLY A 368 -31.17 -32.02 19.04
C GLY A 368 -29.82 -31.86 18.31
N GLY A 369 -28.66 -31.79 18.95
CA GLY A 369 -28.16 -32.66 20.01
C GLY A 369 -27.19 -33.66 19.37
N GLY A 370 -25.88 -33.36 19.45
CA GLY A 370 -24.83 -34.23 18.92
C GLY A 370 -23.47 -33.89 19.51
N LYS A 371 -23.20 -34.40 20.71
CA LYS A 371 -21.87 -34.47 21.34
C LYS A 371 -21.15 -35.73 20.86
N ALA A 372 -19.86 -35.61 20.55
CA ALA A 372 -18.84 -36.67 20.62
C ALA A 372 -17.51 -35.93 20.87
N GLN A 373 -16.93 -35.89 22.07
CA GLN A 373 -16.23 -36.94 22.83
C GLN A 373 -15.12 -37.66 22.04
N GLY A 374 -13.93 -37.04 22.11
CA GLY A 374 -12.62 -37.62 22.44
C GLY A 374 -12.14 -38.90 21.76
N HIS A 375 -10.95 -38.83 21.16
CA HIS A 375 -9.91 -39.83 21.40
C HIS A 375 -8.50 -39.25 21.20
N LEU A 376 -7.72 -39.29 22.28
CA LEU A 376 -6.27 -39.30 22.28
C LEU A 376 -5.80 -40.64 21.68
N ALA A 377 -4.87 -40.60 20.74
CA ALA A 377 -3.94 -41.68 20.47
C ALA A 377 -2.65 -41.12 19.88
N GLN A 378 -1.60 -41.18 20.69
CA GLN A 378 -0.21 -41.14 20.24
C GLN A 378 0.05 -42.35 19.34
N GLN A 379 0.78 -42.15 18.24
CA GLN A 379 1.71 -43.16 17.73
C GLN A 379 2.84 -42.48 16.95
N SER A 380 4.01 -42.49 17.58
CA SER A 380 5.30 -42.54 16.89
C SER A 380 5.37 -43.80 16.05
N VAL A 381 5.97 -43.76 14.85
CA VAL A 381 6.76 -44.86 14.26
C VAL A 381 7.38 -44.40 12.93
N LEU A 382 8.72 -44.48 12.92
CA LEU A 382 9.65 -44.81 11.83
C LEU A 382 9.81 -43.88 10.61
N SER A 383 10.92 -43.15 10.69
CA SER A 383 11.95 -43.03 9.65
C SER A 383 11.98 -44.19 8.63
N SER A 384 11.75 -43.87 7.35
CA SER A 384 12.26 -44.67 6.23
C SER A 384 13.17 -43.81 5.35
N SER A 385 14.46 -44.04 5.49
CA SER A 385 15.52 -43.64 4.56
C SER A 385 15.29 -44.30 3.20
N GLY A 386 14.90 -43.52 2.19
CA GLY A 386 14.83 -43.94 0.80
C GLY A 386 16.22 -43.86 0.16
N SER A 387 16.78 -45.03 -0.14
CA SER A 387 18.00 -45.26 -0.90
C SER A 387 17.96 -44.59 -2.27
N PHE A 388 19.00 -43.81 -2.56
CA PHE A 388 19.31 -43.24 -3.86
C PHE A 388 19.99 -44.34 -4.70
N SER A 389 19.31 -44.86 -5.72
CA SER A 389 19.91 -45.76 -6.70
C SER A 389 20.09 -45.02 -8.01
N ASP A 390 21.38 -44.82 -8.29
CA ASP A 390 22.01 -44.49 -9.55
C ASP A 390 21.49 -45.37 -10.68
N GLU A 391 20.98 -44.78 -11.76
CA GLU A 391 20.91 -45.44 -13.06
C GLU A 391 20.86 -44.40 -14.19
N ARG A 392 22.02 -44.25 -14.84
CA ARG A 392 22.24 -43.86 -16.24
C ARG A 392 23.45 -44.68 -16.72
N PRO A 393 23.63 -44.90 -18.02
CA PRO A 393 22.92 -44.29 -19.16
C PRO A 393 21.96 -45.22 -19.91
#